data_AF-A0A0F9IIY0-F1
#
_entry.id   AF-A0A0F9IIY0-F1
#
_cell.length_a   1.000
_cell.length_b   1.000
_cell.length_c   1.000
_cell.angle_alpha   90.00
_cell.angle_beta   90.00
_cell.angle_gamma   90.00
#
_symmetry.space_group_name_H-M   'P 1'
#
loop_
_entity.id
_entity.type
_entity.pdbx_description
1 polymer ?
#
loop_
_entity_poly.entity_id
_entity_poly.type
_entity_poly.pdbx_seq_one_letter_code
_entity_poly.pdbx_strand_id
1 'polypeptide(L)'
;MNRNASVIIARCNELKTFWAPRDAAMRRWYRLIEMIDELKTEKMESFVGNDPRALYNLVLHLLDAKIPHRIKDYDSVDPAVSTAVASVSRFFKTAWKDVQSNYRKTNPRQSQQRTTLGFMLATGWYAEFAAVTDDGKRCYSEPWNPIDVYPMWDATQGLSEVAHITMISSMQASNMSKRNGWNLGGGNHAQWRASVGRNITVYDYWWVEISDTFPFIQAIWNAIVIDTVLVKFERTRFKRWPIYVAPIGGLPDMGSLTEGAGVSPTYSSTLKLHTQESNVERWKAELGQSIVATNEHIYRTWNKWWSFSLQLLRDTAQPRIFERSR
;
A
#
# COMPACT_ATOMS: atom_id res chain seq x y z
N MET A 1 5.33 -4.48 25.92
CA MET A 1 5.75 -5.51 24.91
C MET A 1 7.20 -5.97 25.16
N ASN A 2 7.52 -7.27 25.00
CA ASN A 2 8.88 -7.79 25.20
C ASN A 2 9.85 -7.33 24.09
N ARG A 3 11.10 -6.99 24.44
CA ARG A 3 12.19 -6.60 23.52
C ARG A 3 12.76 -7.79 22.72
N ASN A 4 11.89 -8.62 22.15
CA ASN A 4 12.30 -9.82 21.42
C ASN A 4 11.95 -9.67 19.93
N ALA A 5 12.97 -9.80 19.07
CA ALA A 5 12.81 -9.74 17.62
C ALA A 5 11.79 -10.75 17.10
N SER A 6 11.76 -11.98 17.64
CA SER A 6 10.84 -13.02 17.19
C SER A 6 9.37 -12.66 17.44
N VAL A 7 9.08 -12.01 18.56
CA VAL A 7 7.73 -11.57 18.93
C VAL A 7 7.25 -10.47 17.99
N ILE A 8 8.13 -9.51 17.67
CA ILE A 8 7.81 -8.41 16.74
C ILE A 8 7.56 -8.97 15.33
N ILE A 9 8.43 -9.87 14.84
CA ILE A 9 8.27 -10.52 13.54
C ILE A 9 6.95 -11.30 13.49
N ALA A 10 6.64 -12.07 14.53
CA ALA A 10 5.39 -12.83 14.62
C ALA A 10 4.17 -11.90 14.50
N ARG A 11 4.14 -10.80 15.26
CA ARG A 11 3.05 -9.83 15.21
C ARG A 11 2.90 -9.16 13.84
N CYS A 12 4.01 -8.77 13.21
CA CYS A 12 3.99 -8.25 11.84
C CYS A 12 3.40 -9.27 10.84
N ASN A 13 3.76 -10.55 10.97
CA ASN A 13 3.24 -11.61 10.10
C ASN A 13 1.76 -11.92 10.38
N GLU A 14 1.28 -11.78 11.62
CA GLU A 14 -0.14 -11.85 11.94
C GLU A 14 -0.93 -10.75 11.22
N LEU A 15 -0.45 -9.50 11.29
CA LEU A 15 -1.07 -8.37 10.59
C LEU A 15 -1.04 -8.57 9.07
N LYS A 16 0.06 -9.08 8.51
CA LYS A 16 0.16 -9.43 7.09
C LYS A 16 -0.83 -10.51 6.69
N THR A 17 -0.95 -11.57 7.49
CA THR A 17 -1.91 -12.66 7.25
C THR A 17 -3.34 -12.13 7.30
N PHE A 18 -3.66 -11.27 8.27
CA PHE A 18 -4.97 -10.63 8.39
C PHE A 18 -5.37 -9.88 7.11
N TRP A 19 -4.42 -9.19 6.45
CA TRP A 19 -4.63 -8.42 5.22
C TRP A 19 -4.31 -9.19 3.93
N ALA A 20 -4.04 -10.49 3.98
CA ALA A 20 -3.72 -11.27 2.79
C ALA A 20 -4.76 -11.18 1.65
N PRO A 21 -6.09 -11.14 1.92
CA PRO A 21 -7.10 -10.93 0.87
C PRO A 21 -6.95 -9.59 0.13
N ARG A 22 -6.63 -8.52 0.87
CA ARG A 22 -6.37 -7.18 0.33
C ARG A 22 -5.14 -7.18 -0.58
N ASP A 23 -4.04 -7.75 -0.11
CA ASP A 23 -2.81 -7.86 -0.89
C ASP A 23 -3.01 -8.64 -2.18
N ALA A 24 -3.80 -9.72 -2.14
CA ALA A 24 -4.16 -10.49 -3.32
C ALA A 24 -4.97 -9.65 -4.32
N ALA A 25 -5.89 -8.81 -3.85
CA ALA A 25 -6.64 -7.88 -4.71
C ALA A 25 -5.73 -6.82 -5.34
N MET A 26 -4.88 -6.17 -4.54
CA MET A 26 -3.92 -5.19 -5.04
C MET A 26 -2.99 -5.77 -6.11
N ARG A 27 -2.48 -7.00 -5.93
CA ARG A 27 -1.66 -7.68 -6.95
C ARG A 27 -2.42 -7.88 -8.25
N ARG A 28 -3.71 -8.27 -8.21
CA ARG A 28 -4.54 -8.41 -9.42
C ARG A 28 -4.69 -7.07 -10.15
N TRP A 29 -4.91 -5.98 -9.43
CA TRP A 29 -5.01 -4.64 -10.03
C TRP A 29 -3.69 -4.18 -10.66
N TYR A 30 -2.56 -4.43 -9.99
CA TYR A 30 -1.24 -4.18 -10.57
C TYR A 30 -1.03 -4.94 -11.88
N ARG A 31 -1.38 -6.23 -11.95
CA ARG A 31 -1.26 -7.03 -13.18
C ARG A 31 -2.07 -6.46 -14.34
N LEU A 32 -3.29 -5.95 -14.07
CA LEU A 32 -4.11 -5.29 -15.09
C LEU A 32 -3.46 -4.00 -15.60
N ILE A 33 -2.91 -3.19 -14.71
CA ILE A 33 -2.23 -1.92 -15.07
C ILE A 33 -0.91 -2.20 -15.82
N GLU A 34 -0.19 -3.24 -15.41
CA GLU A 34 1.03 -3.71 -16.08
C GLU A 34 0.74 -4.39 -17.42
N MET A 35 -0.54 -4.70 -17.70
CA MET A 35 -1.00 -5.40 -18.90
C MET A 35 -0.34 -6.79 -19.02
N ILE A 36 -0.21 -7.51 -17.89
CA ILE A 36 0.27 -8.89 -17.90
C ILE A 36 -0.75 -9.76 -18.60
N ASP A 37 -0.29 -10.52 -19.59
CA ASP A 37 -1.10 -11.47 -20.32
C ASP A 37 -1.30 -12.77 -19.52
N GLU A 38 -2.42 -12.83 -18.78
CA GLU A 38 -2.80 -14.01 -17.99
C GLU A 38 -3.31 -15.18 -18.85
N LEU A 39 -3.58 -14.96 -20.15
CA LEU A 39 -4.12 -15.98 -21.07
C LEU A 39 -3.06 -16.55 -22.02
N LYS A 40 -1.86 -15.99 -22.01
CA LYS A 40 -0.74 -16.43 -22.84
C LYS A 40 -0.44 -17.90 -22.60
N THR A 41 -0.65 -18.70 -23.65
CA THR A 41 -0.30 -20.12 -23.68
C THR A 41 0.66 -20.37 -24.84
N GLU A 42 1.55 -21.34 -24.72
CA GLU A 42 2.46 -21.67 -25.80
C GLU A 42 1.66 -22.02 -27.08
N LYS A 43 2.03 -21.38 -28.20
CA LYS A 43 1.40 -21.57 -29.53
C LYS A 43 -0.07 -21.11 -29.64
N MET A 44 -0.65 -20.43 -28.66
CA MET A 44 -1.98 -19.82 -28.78
C MET A 44 -1.88 -18.29 -28.89
N GLU A 45 -2.80 -17.70 -29.66
CA GLU A 45 -2.95 -16.25 -29.69
C GLU A 45 -3.64 -15.75 -28.42
N SER A 46 -3.17 -14.63 -27.90
CA SER A 46 -3.74 -13.96 -26.73
C SER A 46 -3.77 -12.46 -26.92
N PHE A 47 -4.74 -11.82 -26.27
CA PHE A 47 -4.97 -10.38 -26.36
C PHE A 47 -5.05 -9.74 -24.97
N VAL A 48 -4.38 -8.60 -24.83
CA VAL A 48 -4.49 -7.73 -23.65
C VAL A 48 -4.81 -6.31 -24.10
N GLY A 49 -6.00 -5.83 -23.74
CA GLY A 49 -6.39 -4.45 -24.00
C GLY A 49 -5.57 -3.43 -23.19
N ASN A 50 -5.29 -2.26 -23.78
CA ASN A 50 -4.53 -1.19 -23.14
C ASN A 50 -5.40 -0.23 -22.30
N ASP A 51 -6.73 -0.36 -22.35
CA ASP A 51 -7.67 0.53 -21.67
C ASP A 51 -7.39 0.73 -20.17
N PRO A 52 -7.09 -0.31 -19.35
CA PRO A 52 -6.83 -0.11 -17.92
C PRO A 52 -5.62 0.79 -17.67
N ARG A 53 -4.56 0.62 -18.46
CA ARG A 53 -3.33 1.41 -18.36
C ARG A 53 -3.53 2.83 -18.89
N ALA A 54 -4.29 2.99 -19.98
CA ALA A 54 -4.63 4.29 -20.54
C ALA A 54 -5.47 5.12 -19.56
N LEU A 55 -6.52 4.53 -18.97
CA LEU A 55 -7.36 5.16 -17.95
C LEU A 55 -6.53 5.56 -16.72
N TYR A 56 -5.73 4.63 -16.19
CA TYR A 56 -4.85 4.89 -15.04
C TYR A 56 -3.92 6.09 -15.30
N ASN A 57 -3.25 6.12 -16.47
CA ASN A 57 -2.32 7.20 -16.81
C ASN A 57 -3.03 8.55 -17.00
N LEU A 58 -4.21 8.55 -17.64
CA LEU A 58 -5.01 9.75 -17.84
C LEU A 58 -5.45 10.35 -16.49
N VAL A 59 -6.03 9.54 -15.61
CA VAL A 59 -6.49 9.98 -14.29
C VAL A 59 -5.31 10.43 -13.43
N LEU A 60 -4.19 9.70 -13.47
CA LEU A 60 -2.97 10.11 -12.77
C LEU A 60 -2.48 11.49 -13.27
N HIS A 61 -2.54 11.74 -14.58
CA HIS A 61 -2.14 13.04 -15.13
C HIS A 61 -3.08 14.18 -14.72
N LEU A 62 -4.41 13.94 -14.72
CA LEU A 62 -5.41 14.92 -14.30
C LEU A 62 -5.28 15.27 -12.80
N LEU A 63 -4.96 14.29 -11.96
CA LEU A 63 -4.84 14.47 -10.51
C LEU A 63 -3.47 14.99 -10.05
N ASP A 64 -2.43 14.93 -10.89
CA ASP A 64 -1.09 15.49 -10.64
C ASP A 64 -1.07 17.02 -10.74
N ALA A 65 -2.14 17.66 -10.26
CA ALA A 65 -2.30 19.09 -10.16
C ALA A 65 -1.73 19.58 -8.83
N LYS A 66 -1.22 20.82 -8.81
CA LYS A 66 -0.65 21.41 -7.60
C LYS A 66 -1.72 21.57 -6.51
N ILE A 67 -1.55 20.87 -5.39
CA ILE A 67 -2.46 20.93 -4.25
C ILE A 67 -2.25 22.28 -3.52
N PRO A 68 -3.29 23.11 -3.35
CA PRO A 68 -3.20 24.31 -2.53
C PRO A 68 -3.23 23.93 -1.04
N HIS A 69 -2.14 24.22 -0.31
CA HIS A 69 -2.12 24.05 1.14
C HIS A 69 -2.98 25.14 1.80
N ARG A 70 -4.16 24.75 2.29
CA ARG A 70 -5.10 25.63 2.98
C ARG A 70 -5.25 25.17 4.43
N ILE A 71 -5.23 26.12 5.35
CA ILE A 71 -5.62 25.89 6.74
C ILE A 71 -7.13 26.08 6.78
N LYS A 72 -7.86 25.04 7.18
CA LYS A 72 -9.29 25.12 7.39
C LYS A 72 -9.56 25.80 8.74
N ASP A 73 -10.76 26.36 8.88
CA ASP A 73 -11.33 26.76 10.17
C ASP A 73 -10.51 27.81 10.95
N TYR A 74 -10.32 28.98 10.33
CA TYR A 74 -9.85 30.17 11.04
C TYR A 74 -10.86 31.30 10.90
N ASP A 75 -10.96 32.13 11.93
CA ASP A 75 -11.79 33.32 11.87
C ASP A 75 -11.17 34.33 10.88
N SER A 76 -11.78 34.46 9.71
CA SER A 76 -11.31 35.36 8.67
C SER A 76 -11.64 36.83 8.96
N VAL A 77 -12.46 37.10 9.99
CA VAL A 77 -12.86 38.46 10.36
C VAL A 77 -11.74 39.19 11.09
N ASP A 78 -10.87 38.48 11.82
CA ASP A 78 -9.69 39.06 12.46
C ASP A 78 -8.50 39.14 11.47
N PRO A 79 -8.05 40.36 11.09
CA PRO A 79 -6.91 40.55 10.20
C PRO A 79 -5.60 39.99 10.75
N ALA A 80 -5.42 39.95 12.07
CA ALA A 80 -4.22 39.42 12.70
C ALA A 80 -4.14 37.90 12.54
N VAL A 81 -5.25 37.19 12.77
CA VAL A 81 -5.35 35.73 12.56
C VAL A 81 -5.17 35.39 11.08
N SER A 82 -5.79 36.15 10.17
CA SER A 82 -5.63 35.95 8.72
C SER A 82 -4.17 36.09 8.27
N THR A 83 -3.44 37.07 8.81
CA THR A 83 -2.01 37.26 8.51
C THR A 83 -1.15 36.11 9.04
N ALA A 84 -1.42 35.65 10.27
CA ALA A 84 -0.73 34.51 10.86
C ALA A 84 -0.96 33.22 10.04
N VAL A 85 -2.21 32.96 9.65
CA VAL A 85 -2.59 31.82 8.80
C VAL A 85 -1.91 31.88 7.44
N ALA A 86 -1.83 33.06 6.83
CA ALA A 86 -1.11 33.24 5.57
C ALA A 86 0.40 32.92 5.72
N SER A 87 1.02 33.29 6.84
CA SER A 87 2.41 32.96 7.16
C SER A 87 2.62 31.44 7.28
N VAL A 88 1.74 30.76 8.03
CA VAL A 88 1.81 29.30 8.22
C VAL A 88 1.54 28.55 6.90
N SER A 89 0.59 29.02 6.09
CA SER A 89 0.34 28.45 4.75
C SER A 89 1.57 28.58 3.84
N ARG A 90 2.27 29.73 3.87
CA ARG A 90 3.54 29.91 3.15
C ARG A 90 4.62 28.98 3.67
N PHE A 91 4.72 28.78 4.98
CA PHE A 91 5.64 27.82 5.58
C PHE A 91 5.41 26.41 5.05
N PHE A 92 4.18 25.90 5.11
CA PHE A 92 3.86 24.55 4.62
C PHE A 92 4.10 24.39 3.13
N LYS A 93 3.81 25.43 2.32
CA LYS A 93 4.12 25.42 0.89
C LYS A 93 5.61 25.33 0.62
N THR A 94 6.45 25.98 1.42
CA THR A 94 7.91 25.91 1.32
C THR A 94 8.43 24.56 1.81
N ALA A 95 7.94 24.10 2.96
CA ALA A 95 8.29 22.79 3.51
C ALA A 95 7.94 21.66 2.54
N TRP A 96 6.74 21.67 1.96
CA TRP A 96 6.31 20.67 0.98
C TRP A 96 7.19 20.65 -0.27
N LYS A 97 7.62 21.82 -0.78
CA LYS A 97 8.59 21.90 -1.88
C LYS A 97 9.94 21.28 -1.51
N ASP A 98 10.41 21.49 -0.28
CA ASP A 98 11.65 20.89 0.20
C ASP A 98 11.52 19.36 0.29
N VAL A 99 10.41 18.85 0.85
CA VAL A 99 10.13 17.40 0.87
C VAL A 99 10.11 16.83 -0.54
N GLN A 100 9.37 17.45 -1.48
CA GLN A 100 9.32 16.99 -2.88
C GLN A 100 10.70 17.01 -3.56
N SER A 101 11.50 18.04 -3.31
CA SER A 101 12.87 18.16 -3.84
C SER A 101 13.78 17.05 -3.30
N ASN A 102 13.72 16.80 -2.00
CA ASN A 102 14.53 15.76 -1.35
C ASN A 102 14.08 14.36 -1.78
N TYR A 103 12.78 14.12 -1.91
CA TYR A 103 12.25 12.88 -2.45
C TYR A 103 12.72 12.63 -3.89
N ARG A 104 12.76 13.66 -4.75
CA ARG A 104 13.29 13.51 -6.11
C ARG A 104 14.78 13.17 -6.16
N LYS A 105 15.57 13.61 -5.17
CA LYS A 105 16.99 13.26 -5.10
C LYS A 105 17.20 11.78 -4.75
N THR A 106 16.34 11.20 -3.91
CA THR A 106 16.42 9.79 -3.53
C THR A 106 15.70 8.87 -4.52
N ASN A 107 14.63 9.35 -5.15
CA ASN A 107 13.84 8.63 -6.13
C ASN A 107 13.64 9.50 -7.40
N PRO A 108 14.56 9.44 -8.38
CA PRO A 108 14.55 10.34 -9.53
C PRO A 108 13.42 10.04 -10.54
N ARG A 109 12.69 8.93 -10.38
CA ARG A 109 11.73 8.47 -11.39
C ARG A 109 10.41 9.23 -11.36
N GLN A 110 9.96 9.68 -10.19
CA GLN A 110 8.65 10.31 -10.01
C GLN A 110 8.67 11.38 -8.92
N SER A 111 7.76 12.35 -8.99
CA SER A 111 7.50 13.25 -7.85
C SER A 111 6.83 12.47 -6.72
N GLN A 112 7.06 12.90 -5.49
CA GLN A 112 6.43 12.33 -4.30
C GLN A 112 4.90 12.29 -4.44
N GLN A 113 4.30 13.42 -4.83
CA GLN A 113 2.86 13.53 -5.06
C GLN A 113 2.37 12.51 -6.11
N ARG A 114 3.08 12.38 -7.22
CA ARG A 114 2.71 11.42 -8.27
C ARG A 114 2.86 9.98 -7.80
N THR A 115 3.84 9.67 -6.96
CA THR A 115 3.97 8.35 -6.32
C THR A 115 2.79 8.08 -5.39
N THR A 116 2.45 9.01 -4.49
CA THR A 116 1.29 8.87 -3.60
C THR A 116 0.01 8.67 -4.41
N LEU A 117 -0.28 9.54 -5.39
CA LEU A 117 -1.45 9.41 -6.27
C LEU A 117 -1.45 8.10 -7.05
N GLY A 118 -0.28 7.65 -7.52
CA GLY A 118 -0.13 6.37 -8.18
C GLY A 118 -0.57 5.20 -7.29
N PHE A 119 -0.14 5.19 -6.03
CA PHE A 119 -0.61 4.19 -5.05
C PHE A 119 -2.10 4.30 -4.78
N MET A 120 -2.63 5.51 -4.61
CA MET A 120 -4.07 5.75 -4.41
C MET A 120 -4.91 5.16 -5.54
N LEU A 121 -4.49 5.38 -6.79
CA LEU A 121 -5.22 4.89 -7.97
C LEU A 121 -5.02 3.38 -8.18
N ALA A 122 -3.79 2.89 -8.07
CA ALA A 122 -3.46 1.49 -8.36
C ALA A 122 -3.96 0.54 -7.27
N THR A 123 -3.96 0.98 -6.01
CA THR A 123 -4.29 0.12 -4.87
C THR A 123 -5.60 0.51 -4.19
N GLY A 124 -6.15 1.70 -4.42
CA GLY A 124 -7.32 2.19 -3.67
C GLY A 124 -7.00 2.64 -2.25
N TRP A 125 -5.72 2.68 -1.89
CA TRP A 125 -5.21 2.99 -0.55
C TRP A 125 -4.06 4.00 -0.61
N TYR A 126 -3.81 4.66 0.52
CA TYR A 126 -2.57 5.39 0.73
C TYR A 126 -1.91 4.94 2.04
N ALA A 127 -0.59 5.05 2.07
CA ALA A 127 0.22 4.93 3.27
C ALA A 127 1.34 5.96 3.17
N GLU A 128 1.43 6.88 4.11
CA GLU A 128 2.41 7.96 4.11
C GLU A 128 2.94 8.17 5.52
N PHE A 129 4.24 8.04 5.70
CA PHE A 129 4.91 8.45 6.92
C PHE A 129 5.27 9.93 6.81
N ALA A 130 4.78 10.75 7.72
CA ALA A 130 5.09 12.16 7.78
C ALA A 130 5.47 12.58 9.21
N ALA A 131 6.62 13.25 9.32
CA ALA A 131 7.16 13.69 10.60
C ALA A 131 7.94 15.00 10.44
N VAL A 132 8.08 15.73 11.54
CA VAL A 132 9.01 16.87 11.64
C VAL A 132 10.24 16.40 12.39
N THR A 133 11.43 16.81 11.93
CA THR A 133 12.70 16.45 12.56
C THR A 133 12.79 16.96 14.01
N ASP A 134 13.75 16.40 14.76
CA ASP A 134 13.87 16.67 16.19
C ASP A 134 14.20 18.11 16.53
N ASP A 135 14.96 18.75 15.66
CA ASP A 135 15.30 20.15 15.70
C ASP A 135 14.21 21.08 15.14
N GLY A 136 13.09 20.55 14.65
CA GLY A 136 12.01 21.32 14.04
C GLY A 136 12.37 21.95 12.69
N LYS A 137 13.56 21.68 12.14
CA LYS A 137 14.07 22.41 10.96
C LYS A 137 13.60 21.83 9.63
N ARG A 138 13.23 20.55 9.59
CA ARG A 138 12.84 19.86 8.35
C ARG A 138 11.58 19.06 8.55
N CYS A 139 10.78 19.02 7.50
CA CYS A 139 9.68 18.07 7.38
C CYS A 139 10.16 16.88 6.56
N TYR A 140 9.69 15.70 6.93
CA TYR A 140 9.87 14.46 6.21
C TYR A 140 8.50 13.94 5.82
N SER A 141 8.35 13.54 4.57
CA SER A 141 7.26 12.66 4.18
C SER A 141 7.75 11.64 3.16
N GLU A 142 7.32 10.40 3.36
CA GLU A 142 7.67 9.27 2.52
C GLU A 142 6.42 8.44 2.23
N PRO A 143 6.00 8.33 0.95
CA PRO A 143 4.95 7.42 0.57
C PRO A 143 5.45 5.98 0.65
N TRP A 144 4.71 5.15 1.38
CA TRP A 144 4.91 3.71 1.42
C TRP A 144 3.97 3.03 0.45
N ASN A 145 4.41 1.90 -0.11
CA ASN A 145 3.54 1.10 -0.95
C ASN A 145 2.47 0.43 -0.05
N PRO A 146 1.17 0.67 -0.26
CA PRO A 146 0.12 0.12 0.62
C PRO A 146 0.10 -1.41 0.70
N ILE A 147 0.62 -2.11 -0.32
CA ILE A 147 0.72 -3.57 -0.30
C ILE A 147 1.67 -4.10 0.78
N ASP A 148 2.63 -3.28 1.20
CA ASP A 148 3.66 -3.62 2.19
C ASP A 148 3.28 -3.07 3.59
N VAL A 149 2.12 -2.44 3.74
CA VAL A 149 1.68 -1.76 4.98
C VAL A 149 0.40 -2.39 5.51
N TYR A 150 0.43 -2.78 6.78
CA TYR A 150 -0.58 -3.58 7.45
C TYR A 150 -1.08 -2.86 8.71
N PRO A 151 -2.09 -2.00 8.59
CA PRO A 151 -2.67 -1.27 9.72
C PRO A 151 -3.64 -2.14 10.53
N MET A 152 -3.75 -1.89 11.82
CA MET A 152 -4.83 -2.38 12.66
C MET A 152 -5.54 -1.18 13.30
N TRP A 153 -6.86 -1.18 13.25
CA TRP A 153 -7.68 -0.17 13.89
C TRP A 153 -8.41 -0.77 15.08
N ASP A 154 -8.35 -0.06 16.19
CA ASP A 154 -9.19 -0.24 17.36
C ASP A 154 -10.39 0.71 17.26
N ALA A 155 -11.59 0.22 17.54
CA ALA A 155 -12.83 0.99 17.47
C ALA A 155 -12.80 2.26 18.36
N THR A 156 -12.03 2.25 19.45
CA THR A 156 -11.97 3.33 20.42
C THR A 156 -10.80 4.29 20.18
N GLN A 157 -9.65 3.77 19.74
CA GLN A 157 -8.41 4.55 19.62
C GLN A 157 -8.09 4.96 18.17
N GLY A 158 -8.84 4.44 17.20
CA GLY A 158 -8.49 4.53 15.79
C GLY A 158 -7.30 3.63 15.48
N LEU A 159 -6.29 4.13 14.79
CA LEU A 159 -5.13 3.32 14.42
C LEU A 159 -4.38 2.86 15.69
N SER A 160 -4.29 1.56 15.93
CA SER A 160 -3.67 0.98 17.13
C SER A 160 -2.31 0.37 16.83
N GLU A 161 -2.15 -0.23 15.65
CA GLU A 161 -0.90 -0.84 15.21
C GLU A 161 -0.68 -0.63 13.71
N VAL A 162 0.59 -0.59 13.29
CA VAL A 162 0.97 -0.63 11.87
C VAL A 162 2.24 -1.45 11.73
N ALA A 163 2.23 -2.44 10.83
CA ALA A 163 3.44 -3.09 10.36
C ALA A 163 3.73 -2.68 8.92
N HIS A 164 4.94 -2.20 8.67
CA HIS A 164 5.48 -1.97 7.34
C HIS A 164 6.57 -2.99 7.07
N ILE A 165 6.33 -3.90 6.12
CA ILE A 165 7.21 -5.04 5.83
C ILE A 165 7.74 -4.91 4.42
N THR A 166 9.01 -4.52 4.30
CA THR A 166 9.64 -4.30 3.00
C THR A 166 10.79 -5.25 2.76
N MET A 167 10.95 -5.66 1.50
CA MET A 167 12.14 -6.39 1.06
C MET A 167 13.07 -5.43 0.35
N ILE A 168 14.30 -5.32 0.84
CA ILE A 168 15.33 -4.45 0.27
C ILE A 168 16.62 -5.22 0.03
N SER A 169 17.47 -4.73 -0.85
CA SER A 169 18.79 -5.32 -1.03
C SER A 169 19.65 -5.17 0.22
N SER A 170 20.59 -6.09 0.44
CA SER A 170 21.53 -6.01 1.57
C SER A 170 22.34 -4.69 1.60
N MET A 171 22.68 -4.16 0.43
CA MET A 171 23.34 -2.85 0.31
C MET A 171 22.45 -1.70 0.79
N GLN A 172 21.17 -1.68 0.39
CA GLN A 172 20.21 -0.68 0.85
C GLN A 172 19.98 -0.79 2.36
N ALA A 173 19.85 -2.00 2.91
CA ALA A 173 19.67 -2.21 4.35
C ALA A 173 20.85 -1.67 5.17
N SER A 174 22.09 -1.92 4.71
CA SER A 174 23.30 -1.38 5.32
C SER A 174 23.33 0.16 5.27
N ASN A 175 23.00 0.76 4.12
CA ASN A 175 22.98 2.21 3.97
C ASN A 175 21.88 2.86 4.83
N MET A 176 20.71 2.24 4.91
CA MET A 176 19.61 2.68 5.76
C MET A 176 19.99 2.60 7.24
N SER A 177 20.61 1.51 7.67
CA SER A 177 21.07 1.33 9.04
C SER A 177 22.11 2.39 9.44
N LYS A 178 23.09 2.66 8.57
CA LYS A 178 24.08 3.71 8.79
C LYS A 178 23.45 5.11 8.86
N ARG A 179 22.56 5.43 7.91
CA ARG A 179 21.89 6.73 7.83
C ARG A 179 21.03 7.01 9.06
N ASN A 180 20.37 5.99 9.58
CA ASN A 180 19.44 6.11 10.70
C ASN A 180 20.12 5.86 12.07
N GLY A 181 21.43 5.61 12.09
CA GLY A 181 22.18 5.34 13.33
C GLY A 181 21.74 4.05 14.04
N TRP A 182 21.21 3.07 13.31
CA TRP A 182 20.76 1.83 13.91
C TRP A 182 21.95 0.99 14.37
N ASN A 183 21.96 0.67 15.67
CA ASN A 183 23.00 -0.15 16.27
C ASN A 183 22.80 -1.61 15.88
N LEU A 184 23.47 -2.00 14.80
CA LEU A 184 23.68 -3.40 14.45
C LEU A 184 24.72 -3.93 15.44
N GLY A 185 24.25 -4.56 16.53
CA GLY A 185 25.08 -5.05 17.64
C GLY A 185 26.45 -5.59 17.20
N GLY A 186 27.49 -5.23 17.96
CA GLY A 186 28.91 -5.27 17.60
C GLY A 186 29.39 -6.55 16.90
N GLY A 187 29.33 -6.55 15.56
CA GLY A 187 29.80 -7.64 14.70
C GLY A 187 28.85 -8.03 13.56
N ASN A 188 27.54 -7.77 13.70
CA ASN A 188 26.54 -8.25 12.73
C ASN A 188 26.56 -7.52 11.37
N HIS A 189 27.25 -6.39 11.28
CA HIS A 189 27.56 -5.77 9.99
C HIS A 189 28.33 -6.70 9.04
N ALA A 190 29.14 -7.63 9.57
CA ALA A 190 29.87 -8.60 8.77
C ALA A 190 28.94 -9.69 8.20
N GLN A 191 27.94 -10.13 8.96
CA GLN A 191 26.97 -11.14 8.52
C GLN A 191 26.15 -10.68 7.31
N TRP A 192 25.71 -9.41 7.27
CA TRP A 192 24.95 -8.91 6.12
C TRP A 192 25.82 -8.56 4.91
N ARG A 193 27.09 -8.19 5.15
CA ARG A 193 28.06 -7.98 4.07
C ARG A 193 28.46 -9.29 3.39
N ALA A 194 28.45 -10.42 4.11
CA ALA A 194 28.73 -11.73 3.55
C ALA A 194 27.63 -12.23 2.58
N SER A 195 26.43 -11.65 2.63
CA SER A 195 25.29 -11.99 1.78
C SER A 195 25.01 -10.93 0.71
N VAL A 196 26.03 -10.59 -0.09
CA VAL A 196 25.85 -9.74 -1.28
C VAL A 196 24.86 -10.43 -2.23
N GLY A 197 23.78 -9.73 -2.61
CA GLY A 197 22.75 -10.24 -3.52
C GLY A 197 21.53 -10.88 -2.88
N ARG A 198 21.50 -11.04 -1.54
CA ARG A 198 20.31 -11.51 -0.82
C ARG A 198 19.33 -10.36 -0.55
N ASN A 199 18.04 -10.62 -0.73
CA ASN A 199 16.97 -9.74 -0.26
C ASN A 199 16.82 -9.89 1.26
N ILE A 200 16.83 -8.75 1.95
CA ILE A 200 16.67 -8.63 3.40
C ILE A 200 15.26 -8.11 3.68
N THR A 201 14.57 -8.71 4.66
CA THR A 201 13.26 -8.24 5.08
C THR A 201 13.40 -7.26 6.23
N VAL A 202 12.78 -6.09 6.12
CA VAL A 202 12.70 -5.10 7.19
C VAL A 202 11.28 -5.09 7.71
N TYR A 203 11.14 -5.36 9.00
CA TYR A 203 9.90 -5.26 9.75
C TYR A 203 9.95 -3.96 10.55
N ASP A 204 9.20 -2.96 10.12
CA ASP A 204 9.03 -1.69 10.83
C ASP A 204 7.65 -1.69 11.50
N TYR A 205 7.65 -1.92 12.81
CA TYR A 205 6.45 -2.10 13.61
C TYR A 205 6.21 -0.90 14.52
N TRP A 206 4.97 -0.42 14.51
CA TRP A 206 4.51 0.69 15.31
C TRP A 206 3.25 0.29 16.07
N TRP A 207 3.15 0.66 17.33
CA TRP A 207 1.96 0.42 18.14
C TRP A 207 1.75 1.50 19.19
N VAL A 208 0.50 1.65 19.61
CA VAL A 208 0.12 2.45 20.77
C VAL A 208 0.09 1.57 22.00
N GLU A 209 0.70 2.04 23.08
CA GLU A 209 0.56 1.49 24.42
C GLU A 209 -0.09 2.55 25.31
N ILE A 210 -1.18 2.19 25.98
CA ILE A 210 -1.80 3.03 27.00
C ILE A 210 -1.29 2.54 28.35
N SER A 211 -0.74 3.46 29.14
CA SER A 211 -0.30 3.15 30.50
C SER A 211 -1.49 2.78 31.37
N ASP A 212 -1.45 1.62 32.04
CA ASP A 212 -2.49 1.18 32.99
C ASP A 212 -2.51 2.03 34.29
N THR A 213 -1.45 2.81 34.54
CA THR A 213 -1.34 3.70 35.70
C THR A 213 -1.86 5.10 35.38
N PHE A 214 -2.67 5.64 36.30
CA PHE A 214 -3.23 6.98 36.18
C PHE A 214 -2.17 8.08 36.38
N PRO A 215 -2.12 9.14 35.55
CA PRO A 215 -2.99 9.39 34.41
C PRO A 215 -2.66 8.49 33.21
N PHE A 216 -3.68 8.01 32.50
CA PHE A 216 -3.52 7.19 31.30
C PHE A 216 -2.74 7.97 30.23
N ILE A 217 -1.45 7.67 30.09
CA ILE A 217 -0.58 8.29 29.08
C ILE A 217 -0.51 7.37 27.87
N GLN A 218 -0.94 7.88 26.73
CA GLN A 218 -0.73 7.22 25.43
C GLN A 218 0.73 7.38 25.00
N ALA A 219 1.38 6.27 24.69
CA ALA A 219 2.74 6.22 24.18
C ALA A 219 2.76 5.54 22.82
N ILE A 220 3.44 6.14 21.84
CA ILE A 220 3.66 5.52 20.53
C ILE A 220 5.03 4.88 20.55
N TRP A 221 5.10 3.59 20.27
CA TRP A 221 6.33 2.82 20.18
C TRP A 221 6.69 2.51 18.74
N ASN A 222 7.99 2.38 18.49
CA ASN A 222 8.52 1.90 17.23
C ASN A 222 9.60 0.86 17.48
N ALA A 223 9.48 -0.28 16.80
CA ALA A 223 10.49 -1.32 16.77
C ALA A 223 10.82 -1.69 15.33
N ILE A 224 12.11 -1.77 15.02
CA ILE A 224 12.60 -2.15 13.70
C ILE A 224 13.42 -3.41 13.86
N VAL A 225 13.02 -4.44 13.14
CA VAL A 225 13.72 -5.71 13.04
C VAL A 225 14.14 -5.89 11.59
N ILE A 226 15.40 -6.25 11.39
CA ILE A 226 15.93 -6.55 10.06
C ILE A 226 16.33 -8.01 10.03
N ASP A 227 15.67 -8.78 9.17
CA ASP A 227 15.59 -10.23 9.18
C ASP A 227 15.23 -10.76 10.57
N THR A 228 16.23 -11.06 11.40
CA THR A 228 16.07 -11.60 12.76
C THR A 228 16.66 -10.71 13.85
N VAL A 229 17.27 -9.57 13.49
CA VAL A 229 18.01 -8.70 14.41
C VAL A 229 17.17 -7.47 14.74
N LEU A 230 16.91 -7.27 16.03
CA LEU A 230 16.29 -6.05 16.54
C LEU A 230 17.31 -4.90 16.50
N VAL A 231 17.05 -3.89 15.67
CA VAL A 231 17.99 -2.78 15.45
C VAL A 231 17.53 -1.48 16.08
N LYS A 232 16.23 -1.39 16.38
CA LYS A 232 15.59 -0.25 17.05
C LYS A 232 14.46 -0.76 17.92
N PHE A 233 14.39 -0.28 19.15
CA PHE A 233 13.25 -0.50 20.04
C PHE A 233 13.18 0.68 21.00
N GLU A 234 12.30 1.62 20.73
CA GLU A 234 12.18 2.83 21.55
C GLU A 234 10.75 3.36 21.59
N ARG A 235 10.46 4.03 22.70
CA ARG A 235 9.28 4.88 22.81
C ARG A 235 9.56 6.14 21.99
N THR A 236 8.68 6.42 21.05
CA THR A 236 8.79 7.63 20.23
C THR A 236 8.32 8.85 21.02
N ARG A 237 8.80 10.02 20.60
CA ARG A 237 8.39 11.32 21.14
C ARG A 237 7.05 11.81 20.59
N PHE A 238 6.46 11.08 19.64
CA PHE A 238 5.24 11.52 18.98
C PHE A 238 4.05 11.40 19.92
N LYS A 239 3.26 12.47 20.00
CA LYS A 239 1.97 12.48 20.71
C LYS A 239 0.82 11.93 19.86
N ARG A 240 1.03 11.84 18.54
CA ARG A 240 0.05 11.40 17.54
C ARG A 240 0.77 10.55 16.49
N TRP A 241 0.02 9.66 15.85
CA TRP A 241 0.55 8.81 14.79
C TRP A 241 1.24 9.63 13.68
N PRO A 242 2.51 9.34 13.37
CA PRO A 242 3.19 9.94 12.23
C PRO A 242 2.88 9.20 10.92
N ILE A 243 2.12 8.10 10.97
CA ILE A 243 1.76 7.29 9.82
C ILE A 243 0.29 7.54 9.50
N TYR A 244 0.04 7.94 8.25
CA TYR A 244 -1.28 8.12 7.71
C TYR A 244 -1.57 7.00 6.73
N VAL A 245 -2.55 6.17 7.06
CA VAL A 245 -2.95 5.02 6.25
C VAL A 245 -4.46 4.88 6.30
N ALA A 246 -5.09 4.81 5.13
CA ALA A 246 -6.51 4.53 5.02
C ALA A 246 -6.88 4.12 3.58
N PRO A 247 -8.02 3.44 3.40
CA PRO A 247 -8.64 3.29 2.10
C PRO A 247 -9.14 4.65 1.57
N ILE A 248 -9.17 4.80 0.24
CA ILE A 248 -9.71 5.98 -0.47
C ILE A 248 -10.90 5.59 -1.34
N GLY A 249 -10.84 4.41 -1.94
CA GLY A 249 -11.90 3.85 -2.77
C GLY A 249 -12.71 2.76 -2.07
N GLY A 250 -13.60 2.12 -2.82
CA GLY A 250 -14.40 0.99 -2.34
C GLY A 250 -15.69 1.42 -1.63
N LEU A 251 -16.44 0.41 -1.19
CA LEU A 251 -17.68 0.64 -0.47
C LEU A 251 -17.35 1.28 0.89
N PRO A 252 -18.12 2.29 1.33
CA PRO A 252 -17.89 2.99 2.61
C PRO A 252 -18.10 2.09 3.84
N ASP A 253 -18.39 0.81 3.62
CA ASP A 253 -18.92 -0.07 4.62
C ASP A 253 -17.85 -1.05 5.11
N MET A 254 -17.52 -0.96 6.40
CA MET A 254 -16.59 -1.85 7.09
C MET A 254 -17.23 -3.22 7.40
N GLY A 255 -18.15 -3.69 6.54
CA GLY A 255 -18.82 -4.98 6.67
C GLY A 255 -20.21 -4.97 7.30
N SER A 256 -20.91 -3.83 7.42
CA SER A 256 -22.30 -3.86 7.93
C SER A 256 -23.32 -4.40 6.92
N LEU A 257 -23.06 -4.28 5.61
CA LEU A 257 -23.87 -4.89 4.55
C LEU A 257 -23.86 -6.44 4.56
N THR A 258 -23.02 -7.08 5.37
CA THR A 258 -23.11 -8.53 5.64
C THR A 258 -24.18 -8.91 6.68
N GLU A 259 -24.84 -7.94 7.34
CA GLU A 259 -26.09 -8.15 8.09
C GLU A 259 -27.34 -8.22 7.17
N GLY A 260 -27.15 -8.61 5.91
CA GLY A 260 -28.19 -9.11 5.02
C GLY A 260 -28.47 -10.61 5.19
N ALA A 261 -28.13 -11.20 6.35
CA ALA A 261 -28.51 -12.56 6.76
C ALA A 261 -30.02 -12.70 7.05
N GLY A 262 -30.85 -12.19 6.14
CA GLY A 262 -32.30 -12.35 6.11
C GLY A 262 -32.86 -12.58 4.71
N VAL A 263 -32.05 -12.50 3.65
CA VAL A 263 -32.49 -12.86 2.29
C VAL A 263 -31.63 -14.02 1.79
N SER A 264 -32.16 -15.23 2.00
CA SER A 264 -31.74 -16.44 1.33
C SER A 264 -31.58 -16.15 -0.17
N PRO A 265 -30.40 -16.35 -0.80
CA PRO A 265 -30.24 -16.22 -2.23
C PRO A 265 -30.85 -17.45 -2.88
N THR A 266 -32.18 -17.48 -2.93
CA THR A 266 -32.93 -18.39 -3.79
C THR A 266 -32.93 -17.73 -5.16
N TYR A 267 -31.86 -17.82 -5.94
CA TYR A 267 -31.92 -17.92 -7.41
C TYR A 267 -30.54 -18.27 -7.99
N SER A 268 -30.53 -19.44 -8.63
CA SER A 268 -29.59 -19.91 -9.67
C SER A 268 -28.14 -20.20 -9.27
N SER A 269 -27.96 -21.38 -8.67
CA SER A 269 -26.69 -22.07 -8.48
C SER A 269 -26.33 -22.96 -9.68
N THR A 270 -25.97 -22.39 -10.83
CA THR A 270 -25.43 -23.18 -11.95
C THR A 270 -24.12 -22.64 -12.51
N LEU A 271 -23.24 -22.14 -11.64
CA LEU A 271 -21.79 -22.13 -11.91
C LEU A 271 -21.02 -21.97 -10.59
N LYS A 272 -21.19 -22.93 -9.68
CA LYS A 272 -20.34 -23.05 -8.48
C LYS A 272 -19.08 -23.82 -8.87
N LEU A 273 -18.00 -23.08 -9.14
CA LEU A 273 -16.65 -23.63 -9.14
C LEU A 273 -15.80 -22.81 -8.15
N HIS A 274 -15.54 -23.42 -6.98
CA HIS A 274 -14.58 -23.03 -5.91
C HIS A 274 -14.76 -21.61 -5.31
N THR A 275 -15.05 -21.35 -4.03
CA THR A 275 -14.89 -22.04 -2.73
C THR A 275 -15.87 -21.37 -1.74
N GLN A 276 -16.54 -22.14 -0.88
CA GLN A 276 -17.33 -21.64 0.26
C GLN A 276 -16.41 -21.25 1.42
N GLU A 277 -15.51 -20.29 1.24
CA GLU A 277 -14.75 -19.68 2.34
C GLU A 277 -15.36 -18.32 2.69
N SER A 278 -16.10 -18.32 3.80
CA SER A 278 -16.56 -17.20 4.64
C SER A 278 -16.74 -15.82 3.99
N ASN A 279 -18.01 -15.44 3.75
CA ASN A 279 -18.42 -14.05 3.50
C ASN A 279 -17.88 -13.03 4.54
N VAL A 280 -17.49 -13.49 5.74
CA VAL A 280 -16.98 -12.69 6.87
C VAL A 280 -15.68 -11.94 6.55
N GLU A 281 -14.87 -12.39 5.59
CA GLU A 281 -13.59 -11.75 5.26
C GLU A 281 -13.60 -10.98 3.94
N ARG A 282 -14.70 -11.04 3.19
CA ARG A 282 -14.81 -10.43 1.86
C ARG A 282 -14.58 -8.92 1.89
N TRP A 283 -15.06 -8.25 2.94
CA TRP A 283 -14.89 -6.81 3.12
C TRP A 283 -13.41 -6.40 3.12
N LYS A 284 -12.48 -7.26 3.59
CA LYS A 284 -11.04 -6.93 3.62
C LYS A 284 -10.47 -6.75 2.21
N ALA A 285 -10.98 -7.50 1.23
CA ALA A 285 -10.57 -7.38 -0.17
C ALA A 285 -11.31 -6.25 -0.92
N GLU A 286 -12.48 -5.84 -0.41
CA GLU A 286 -13.32 -4.79 -1.01
C GLU A 286 -13.11 -3.41 -0.38
N LEU A 287 -12.48 -3.34 0.79
CA LEU A 287 -12.08 -2.10 1.44
C LEU A 287 -10.94 -1.44 0.65
N GLY A 288 -11.15 -0.20 0.19
CA GLY A 288 -10.14 0.50 -0.61
C GLY A 288 -9.91 -0.14 -1.97
N GLN A 289 -10.91 -0.07 -2.85
CA GLN A 289 -10.79 -0.59 -4.21
C GLN A 289 -10.02 0.37 -5.14
N SER A 290 -9.18 -0.19 -6.00
CA SER A 290 -8.56 0.54 -7.11
C SER A 290 -9.62 1.06 -8.10
N ILE A 291 -9.27 2.11 -8.85
CA ILE A 291 -10.08 2.61 -9.96
C ILE A 291 -10.36 1.55 -11.03
N VAL A 292 -9.49 0.54 -11.19
CA VAL A 292 -9.71 -0.55 -12.14
C VAL A 292 -10.53 -1.71 -11.56
N ALA A 293 -10.78 -1.72 -10.25
CA ALA A 293 -11.45 -2.83 -9.57
C ALA A 293 -12.91 -2.99 -10.04
N THR A 294 -13.62 -1.88 -10.23
CA THR A 294 -15.03 -1.88 -10.67
C THR A 294 -15.22 -2.54 -12.03
N ASN A 295 -14.25 -2.35 -12.94
CA ASN A 295 -14.29 -2.87 -14.31
C ASN A 295 -13.38 -4.09 -14.51
N GLU A 296 -12.76 -4.63 -13.45
CA GLU A 296 -11.82 -5.78 -13.51
C GLU A 296 -12.45 -6.97 -14.25
N HIS A 297 -13.71 -7.28 -13.94
CA HIS A 297 -14.43 -8.38 -14.58
C HIS A 297 -14.66 -8.13 -16.08
N ILE A 298 -14.99 -6.89 -16.46
CA ILE A 298 -15.21 -6.51 -17.86
C ILE A 298 -13.91 -6.68 -18.64
N TYR A 299 -12.79 -6.16 -18.12
CA TYR A 299 -11.49 -6.27 -18.78
C TYR A 299 -11.05 -7.73 -18.97
N ARG A 300 -11.20 -8.57 -17.95
CA ARG A 300 -10.86 -10.00 -18.07
C ARG A 300 -11.74 -10.73 -19.08
N THR A 301 -13.05 -10.47 -19.05
CA THR A 301 -14.00 -11.09 -19.97
C THR A 301 -13.72 -10.67 -21.41
N TRP A 302 -13.46 -9.38 -21.62
CA TRP A 302 -13.10 -8.82 -22.92
C TRP A 302 -11.80 -9.43 -23.47
N ASN A 303 -10.74 -9.49 -22.66
CA ASN A 303 -9.48 -10.11 -23.04
C ASN A 303 -9.66 -11.60 -23.39
N LYS A 304 -10.48 -12.33 -22.63
CA LYS A 304 -10.81 -13.73 -22.92
C LYS A 304 -11.56 -13.90 -24.23
N TRP A 305 -12.56 -13.07 -24.48
CA TRP A 305 -13.35 -13.12 -25.72
C TRP A 305 -12.51 -12.81 -26.96
N TRP A 306 -11.64 -11.79 -26.88
CA TRP A 306 -10.72 -11.47 -27.98
C TRP A 306 -9.64 -12.53 -28.20
N SER A 307 -9.05 -13.06 -27.12
CA SER A 307 -8.08 -14.16 -27.24
C SER A 307 -8.72 -15.37 -27.93
N PHE A 308 -9.94 -15.74 -27.53
CA PHE A 308 -10.68 -16.82 -28.18
C PHE A 308 -10.98 -16.54 -29.66
N SER A 309 -11.40 -15.32 -29.98
CA SER A 309 -11.71 -14.91 -31.36
C SER A 309 -10.46 -14.93 -32.24
N LEU A 310 -9.32 -14.45 -31.74
CA LEU A 310 -8.03 -14.50 -32.45
C LEU A 310 -7.56 -15.94 -32.68
N GLN A 311 -7.72 -16.80 -31.67
CA GLN A 311 -7.37 -18.21 -31.81
C GLN A 311 -8.23 -18.90 -32.87
N LEU A 312 -9.56 -18.65 -32.88
CA LEU A 312 -10.45 -19.17 -33.91
C LEU A 312 -10.08 -18.67 -35.32
N LEU A 313 -9.76 -17.38 -35.44
CA LEU A 313 -9.33 -16.81 -36.72
C LEU A 313 -8.02 -17.45 -37.21
N ARG A 314 -7.07 -17.70 -36.31
CA ARG A 314 -5.84 -18.41 -36.65
C ARG A 314 -6.11 -19.84 -37.07
N ASP A 315 -6.92 -20.59 -36.32
CA ASP A 315 -7.21 -21.99 -36.61
C ASP A 315 -8.00 -22.16 -37.92
N THR A 316 -8.84 -21.19 -38.27
CA THR A 316 -9.54 -21.15 -39.57
C THR A 316 -8.63 -20.72 -40.72
N ALA A 317 -7.70 -19.79 -40.48
CA ALA A 317 -6.74 -19.34 -41.49
C ALA A 317 -5.60 -20.37 -41.73
N GLN A 318 -5.26 -21.18 -40.73
CA GLN A 318 -4.26 -22.25 -40.79
C GLN A 318 -4.94 -23.61 -40.60
N PRO A 319 -5.78 -24.07 -41.55
CA PRO A 319 -6.41 -25.37 -41.43
C PRO A 319 -5.31 -26.42 -41.32
N ARG A 320 -5.27 -27.16 -40.21
CA ARG A 320 -4.38 -28.31 -40.08
C ARG A 320 -4.81 -29.33 -41.13
N ILE A 321 -4.01 -29.45 -42.19
CA ILE A 321 -4.18 -30.52 -43.17
C ILE A 321 -3.89 -31.82 -42.42
N PHE A 322 -4.93 -32.51 -41.99
CA PHE A 322 -4.81 -33.88 -41.51
C PHE A 322 -4.50 -34.74 -42.73
N GLU A 323 -3.22 -35.07 -42.93
CA GLU A 323 -2.86 -36.19 -43.78
C GLU A 323 -3.49 -37.44 -43.17
N ARG A 324 -4.50 -38.00 -43.85
CA ARG A 324 -4.95 -39.37 -43.58
C ARG A 324 -3.75 -40.26 -43.85
N SER A 325 -3.09 -40.73 -42.80
CA SER A 325 -2.13 -41.83 -42.90
C SER A 325 -2.84 -43.01 -43.57
N ARG A 326 -2.33 -43.42 -44.74
CA ARG A 326 -2.78 -44.60 -45.47
C ARG A 326 -2.48 -45.88 -44.69
#